data_AF-A0A6D0FYE5-F1
#
_entry.id   AF-A0A6D0FYE5-F1
#
_cell.length_a   1.000
_cell.length_b   1.000
_cell.length_c   1.000
_cell.angle_alpha   90.00
_cell.angle_beta   90.00
_cell.angle_gamma   90.00
#
_symmetry.space_group_name_H-M   'P 1'
#
loop_
_entity.id
_entity.type
_entity.pdbx_description
1 polymer ?
#
loop_
_entity_poly.entity_id
_entity_poly.type
_entity_poly.pdbx_seq_one_letter_code
_entity_poly.pdbx_strand_id
1 'polypeptide(L)'
;MYPKSFLALNNAGRLTGARTALRSPDEQYTCQHCGSILVLHVDAERPWFAHTDAALTERGTQGCPYVHPAADEIQLIRKLRRYVPNAKPVVSHADQCTSEYHAYGDEEVICS
;
A
#
# COMPACT_ATOMS: atom_id res chain seq x y z
N MET A 1 -0.49 14.18 -3.59
CA MET A 1 0.29 13.25 -2.74
C MET A 1 -0.61 12.12 -2.32
N TYR A 2 -0.23 10.89 -2.65
CA TYR A 2 -0.99 9.68 -2.34
C TYR A 2 -0.82 9.24 -0.86
N PRO A 3 -1.79 8.52 -0.28
CA PRO A 3 -1.64 7.74 0.95
C PRO A 3 -0.40 6.86 0.96
N LYS A 4 0.07 6.55 2.16
CA LYS A 4 1.15 5.57 2.33
C LYS A 4 0.56 4.16 2.24
N SER A 5 1.19 3.29 1.46
CA SER A 5 0.98 1.85 1.53
C SER A 5 2.11 1.18 2.32
N PHE A 6 1.80 0.12 3.06
CA PHE A 6 2.80 -0.71 3.73
C PHE A 6 2.93 -2.10 3.11
N LEU A 7 2.17 -2.37 2.06
CA LEU A 7 2.10 -3.63 1.34
C LEU A 7 2.18 -3.37 -0.17
N ALA A 8 2.87 -4.24 -0.89
CA ALA A 8 2.96 -4.25 -2.34
C ALA A 8 3.19 -5.67 -2.84
N LEU A 9 2.94 -5.93 -4.13
CA LEU A 9 3.37 -7.15 -4.78
C LEU A 9 4.81 -6.98 -5.25
N ASN A 10 5.65 -7.98 -4.99
CA ASN A 10 7.01 -8.03 -5.54
C ASN A 10 7.01 -8.58 -6.99
N ASN A 11 8.18 -8.78 -7.61
CA ASN A 11 8.27 -9.27 -8.99
C ASN A 11 7.75 -10.69 -9.18
N ALA A 12 7.74 -11.49 -8.11
CA ALA A 12 7.13 -12.82 -8.10
C ALA A 12 5.60 -12.78 -7.88
N GLY A 13 5.00 -11.59 -7.79
CA GLY A 13 3.57 -11.43 -7.51
C GLY A 13 3.18 -11.71 -6.06
N ARG A 14 4.16 -11.82 -5.14
CA ARG A 14 3.91 -12.11 -3.72
C ARG A 14 3.69 -10.83 -2.92
N LEU A 15 2.72 -10.87 -2.03
CA LEU A 15 2.46 -9.78 -1.12
C LEU A 15 3.63 -9.58 -0.15
N THR A 16 4.22 -8.39 -0.19
CA THR A 16 5.46 -8.04 0.50
C THR A 16 5.27 -6.76 1.30
N GLY A 17 5.58 -6.84 2.59
CA GLY A 17 5.59 -5.67 3.47
C GLY A 17 6.77 -4.75 3.17
N ALA A 18 6.58 -3.44 3.35
CA ALA A 18 7.62 -2.43 3.08
C ALA A 18 8.91 -2.64 3.89
N ARG A 19 8.82 -3.24 5.08
CA ARG A 19 10.00 -3.64 5.87
C ARG A 19 10.74 -4.83 5.26
N THR A 20 10.02 -5.80 4.73
CA THR A 20 10.60 -6.97 4.05
C THR A 20 11.27 -6.55 2.74
N ALA A 21 10.65 -5.61 2.02
CA ALA A 21 11.17 -5.03 0.79
C ALA A 21 12.54 -4.35 0.94
N LEU A 22 12.93 -3.93 2.16
CA LEU A 22 14.28 -3.42 2.42
C LEU A 22 15.39 -4.44 2.13
N ARG A 23 15.07 -5.74 2.06
CA ARG A 23 16.04 -6.78 1.67
C ARG A 23 16.35 -6.77 0.18
N SER A 24 15.46 -6.19 -0.63
CA SER A 24 15.55 -6.12 -2.09
C SER A 24 15.07 -4.75 -2.60
N PRO A 25 15.71 -3.63 -2.21
CA PRO A 25 15.21 -2.29 -2.49
C PRO A 25 15.17 -1.94 -3.99
N ASP A 26 15.98 -2.62 -4.80
CA ASP A 26 16.06 -2.44 -6.26
C ASP A 26 15.00 -3.26 -7.01
N GLU A 27 14.21 -4.08 -6.30
CA GLU A 27 13.11 -4.82 -6.89
C GLU A 27 11.95 -3.88 -7.25
N GLN A 28 11.24 -4.19 -8.32
CA GLN A 28 10.04 -3.46 -8.69
C GLN A 28 8.86 -3.95 -7.85
N TYR A 29 8.20 -3.00 -7.20
CA TYR A 29 7.01 -3.27 -6.39
C TYR A 29 5.78 -2.70 -7.09
N THR A 30 4.67 -3.43 -7.06
CA THR A 30 3.41 -3.00 -7.69
C THR A 30 2.26 -2.99 -6.70
N CYS A 31 1.29 -2.11 -6.93
CA CYS A 31 0.08 -2.04 -6.12
C CYS A 31 -0.80 -3.26 -6.38
N GLN A 32 -1.20 -3.95 -5.30
CA GLN A 32 -2.09 -5.12 -5.39
C GLN A 32 -3.46 -4.82 -6.02
N HIS A 33 -3.95 -3.57 -5.93
CA HIS A 33 -5.29 -3.23 -6.43
C HIS A 33 -5.29 -2.74 -7.89
N CYS A 34 -4.23 -2.06 -8.34
CA CYS A 34 -4.23 -1.43 -9.66
C CYS A 34 -3.01 -1.78 -10.53
N GLY A 35 -2.04 -2.53 -10.02
CA GLY A 35 -0.83 -2.91 -10.73
C GLY A 35 0.13 -1.75 -11.02
N SER A 36 -0.12 -0.54 -10.50
CA SER A 36 0.79 0.59 -10.65
C SER A 36 2.13 0.33 -9.97
N ILE A 37 3.23 0.74 -10.60
CA ILE A 37 4.55 0.64 -9.99
C ILE A 37 4.63 1.61 -8.81
N LEU A 38 5.16 1.12 -7.70
CA LEU A 38 5.30 1.87 -6.46
C LEU A 38 6.75 2.21 -6.18
N VAL A 39 6.97 3.38 -5.59
CA VAL A 39 8.29 3.80 -5.08
C VAL A 39 8.40 3.41 -3.62
N LEU A 40 9.42 2.61 -3.28
CA LEU A 40 9.77 2.30 -1.91
C LEU A 40 10.52 3.48 -1.27
N HIS A 41 9.98 4.03 -0.20
CA HIS A 41 10.64 5.05 0.62
C HIS A 41 11.31 4.40 1.82
N VAL A 42 12.64 4.36 1.80
CA VAL A 42 13.47 3.72 2.83
C VAL A 42 13.88 4.68 3.96
N ASP A 43 13.91 5.99 3.72
CA ASP A 43 14.45 7.02 4.64
C ASP A 43 13.50 7.40 5.80
N ALA A 44 12.47 6.62 6.05
CA ALA A 44 11.50 6.87 7.12
C ALA A 44 11.68 5.86 8.26
N GLU A 45 11.39 6.26 9.50
CA GLU A 45 11.36 5.35 10.68
C GLU A 45 10.51 4.09 10.41
N ARG A 46 9.49 4.24 9.56
CA ARG A 46 8.73 3.13 9.01
C ARG A 46 8.72 3.21 7.48
N PRO A 47 9.38 2.27 6.76
CA PRO A 47 9.39 2.25 5.30
C PRO A 47 7.97 2.06 4.77
N TRP A 48 7.72 2.60 3.57
CA TRP A 48 6.40 2.60 2.95
C TRP A 48 6.51 2.76 1.43
N PHE A 49 5.44 2.40 0.72
CA PHE A 49 5.34 2.50 -0.73
C PHE A 49 4.44 3.66 -1.16
N ALA A 50 4.87 4.38 -2.19
CA ALA A 50 4.13 5.50 -2.78
C ALA A 50 3.70 5.21 -4.21
N HIS A 51 2.47 5.59 -4.55
CA HIS A 51 2.12 5.82 -5.95
C HIS A 51 2.82 7.08 -6.46
N THR A 52 3.09 7.13 -7.76
CA THR A 52 3.55 8.35 -8.44
C THR A 52 2.72 8.59 -9.67
N ASP A 53 2.55 9.86 -10.06
CA ASP A 53 1.75 10.21 -11.23
C ASP A 53 2.32 9.60 -12.52
N ALA A 54 3.63 9.42 -12.60
CA ALA A 54 4.32 8.84 -13.75
C ALA A 54 4.09 7.32 -13.90
N ALA A 55 3.83 6.61 -12.80
CA ALA A 55 3.67 5.16 -12.78
C ALA A 55 2.21 4.71 -12.61
N LEU A 56 1.28 5.66 -12.54
CA LEU A 56 -0.12 5.38 -12.29
C LEU A 56 -0.78 4.79 -13.54
N THR A 57 -1.36 3.60 -13.39
CA THR A 57 -2.10 2.91 -14.46
C THR A 57 -3.50 3.50 -14.62
N GLU A 58 -4.15 3.25 -15.76
CA GLU A 58 -5.55 3.62 -15.98
C GLU A 58 -6.49 2.99 -14.93
N ARG A 59 -6.24 1.73 -14.56
CA ARG A 59 -6.98 1.08 -13.47
C ARG A 59 -6.76 1.81 -12.13
N GLY A 60 -5.55 2.37 -11.94
CA GLY A 60 -5.21 3.21 -10.80
C GLY A 60 -6.04 4.49 -10.76
N THR A 61 -6.15 5.20 -11.87
CA THR A 61 -6.90 6.46 -11.98
C THR A 61 -8.41 6.27 -11.82
N GLN A 62 -8.95 5.09 -12.17
CA GLN A 62 -10.39 4.83 -12.10
C GLN A 62 -10.89 4.51 -10.68
N GLY A 63 -10.09 3.88 -9.83
CA GLY A 63 -10.62 3.41 -8.54
C GLY A 63 -9.66 2.75 -7.57
N CYS A 64 -8.35 2.97 -7.67
CA CYS A 64 -7.44 2.45 -6.65
C CYS A 64 -7.76 3.09 -5.28
N PRO A 65 -7.94 2.33 -4.19
CA PRO A 65 -8.21 2.90 -2.86
C PRO A 65 -7.12 3.85 -2.36
N TYR A 66 -5.88 3.64 -2.80
CA TYR A 66 -4.77 4.56 -2.53
C TYR A 66 -4.80 5.82 -3.40
N VAL A 67 -5.55 5.86 -4.49
CA VAL A 67 -5.71 7.06 -5.33
C VAL A 67 -6.97 7.81 -4.94
N HIS A 68 -8.04 7.07 -4.66
CA HIS A 68 -9.35 7.53 -4.26
C HIS A 68 -9.74 6.92 -2.90
N PRO A 69 -9.21 7.45 -1.78
CA PRO A 69 -9.55 6.97 -0.45
C PRO A 69 -11.05 7.12 -0.17
N ALA A 70 -11.58 6.27 0.70
CA ALA A 70 -12.99 6.31 1.04
C ALA A 70 -13.36 7.64 1.75
N ALA A 71 -14.62 8.07 1.60
CA ALA A 71 -15.05 9.37 2.08
C ALA A 71 -14.93 9.54 3.61
N ASP A 72 -15.12 8.46 4.35
CA ASP A 72 -14.92 8.35 5.79
C ASP A 72 -13.43 8.47 6.18
N GLU A 73 -12.51 7.81 5.45
CA GLU A 73 -11.07 7.98 5.62
C GLU A 73 -10.65 9.44 5.39
N ILE A 74 -11.15 10.07 4.32
CA ILE A 74 -10.93 11.49 4.03
C ILE A 74 -11.44 12.36 5.18
N GLN A 75 -12.62 12.06 5.72
CA GLN A 75 -13.21 12.82 6.82
C GLN A 75 -12.40 12.67 8.11
N LEU A 76 -11.91 11.46 8.40
CA LEU A 76 -11.04 11.18 9.53
C LEU A 76 -9.74 11.99 9.44
N ILE A 77 -9.08 11.99 8.29
CA ILE A 77 -7.84 12.76 8.07
C ILE A 77 -8.09 14.26 8.20
N ARG A 78 -9.22 14.78 7.69
CA ARG A 78 -9.60 16.18 7.86
C ARG A 78 -9.78 16.57 9.33
N LYS A 79 -10.37 15.69 10.15
CA LYS A 79 -10.49 15.91 11.60
C LYS A 79 -9.11 15.87 12.27
N LEU A 80 -8.27 14.89 11.93
CA LEU A 80 -6.91 14.76 12.47
C LEU A 80 -6.02 15.95 12.14
N ARG A 81 -6.12 16.51 10.94
CA ARG A 81 -5.34 17.68 10.52
C ARG A 81 -5.57 18.94 11.35
N ARG A 82 -6.66 19.02 12.11
CA ARG A 82 -6.88 20.11 13.08
C ARG A 82 -5.91 20.05 14.27
N TYR A 83 -5.43 18.85 14.60
CA TYR A 83 -4.51 18.60 15.71
C TYR A 83 -3.08 18.30 15.22
N VAL A 84 -2.94 17.64 14.07
CA VAL A 84 -1.66 17.26 13.45
C VAL A 84 -1.67 17.71 11.99
N PRO A 85 -1.19 18.92 11.67
CA PRO A 85 -1.33 19.52 10.33
C PRO A 85 -0.81 18.65 9.18
N ASN A 86 0.22 17.84 9.44
CA ASN A 86 0.87 16.99 8.45
C ASN A 86 0.35 15.54 8.44
N ALA A 87 -0.81 15.27 9.03
CA ALA A 87 -1.41 13.94 9.01
C ALA A 87 -1.65 13.46 7.56
N LYS A 88 -1.17 12.25 7.27
CA LYS A 88 -1.30 11.58 5.98
C LYS A 88 -2.26 10.39 6.09
N PRO A 89 -3.08 10.13 5.05
CA PRO A 89 -3.87 8.92 4.97
C PRO A 89 -2.99 7.67 5.09
N VAL A 90 -3.45 6.72 5.89
CA VAL A 90 -3.00 5.33 5.87
C VAL A 90 -4.25 4.53 5.54
N VAL A 91 -4.24 3.87 4.38
CA VAL A 91 -5.33 2.95 4.03
C VAL A 91 -5.05 1.63 4.73
N SER A 92 -6.00 1.17 5.54
CA SER A 92 -5.89 -0.07 6.31
C SER A 92 -6.81 -1.12 5.70
N HIS A 93 -6.23 -2.17 5.13
CA HIS A 93 -6.94 -3.27 4.49
C HIS A 93 -7.05 -4.50 5.40
N ALA A 94 -7.01 -4.32 6.72
CA ALA A 94 -7.05 -5.42 7.69
C ALA A 94 -8.24 -6.37 7.48
N ASP A 95 -9.35 -5.86 6.93
CA ASP A 95 -10.57 -6.63 6.66
C ASP A 95 -10.59 -7.31 5.26
N GLN A 96 -9.59 -7.07 4.41
CA GLN A 96 -9.52 -7.61 3.04
C GLN A 96 -8.49 -8.74 2.87
N CYS A 97 -7.77 -9.08 3.94
CA CYS A 97 -6.83 -10.19 3.96
C CYS A 97 -7.40 -11.31 4.84
N THR A 98 -7.98 -12.34 4.22
CA THR A 98 -8.28 -13.59 4.92
C THR A 98 -7.00 -14.42 4.94
N SER A 99 -6.44 -14.68 6.11
CA SER A 99 -5.35 -15.65 6.23
C SER A 99 -5.92 -17.05 5.96
N GLU A 100 -5.65 -17.61 4.78
CA GLU A 100 -5.90 -19.03 4.53
C GLU A 100 -4.74 -19.82 5.15
N TYR A 101 -5.01 -20.51 6.27
CA TYR A 101 -4.05 -21.43 6.89
C TYR A 101 -3.90 -22.67 6.00
N HIS A 102 -2.92 -22.66 5.09
CA HIS A 102 -2.50 -23.89 4.43
C HIS A 102 -1.61 -24.70 5.38
N ALA A 103 -2.06 -25.91 5.72
CA ALA A 103 -1.45 -26.81 6.70
C ALA A 103 -0.03 -27.33 6.35
N TYR A 104 0.66 -26.73 5.37
CA TYR A 104 2.03 -27.06 5.00
C TYR A 104 2.84 -25.78 4.75
N GLY A 105 3.39 -25.21 5.84
CA GLY A 105 4.66 -24.47 5.86
C GLY A 105 4.79 -23.10 5.19
N ASP A 106 3.95 -22.75 4.21
CA ASP A 106 4.08 -21.50 3.45
C ASP A 106 2.85 -20.62 3.69
N GLU A 107 3.05 -19.53 4.44
CA GLU A 107 2.02 -18.52 4.74
C GLU A 107 1.80 -17.65 3.50
N GLU A 108 0.85 -18.02 2.64
CA GLU A 108 0.44 -17.19 1.51
C GLU A 108 -0.72 -16.29 1.95
N VAL A 109 -0.41 -15.02 2.19
CA VAL A 109 -1.44 -14.01 2.50
C VAL A 109 -2.13 -13.63 1.19
N ILE A 110 -3.27 -14.26 0.93
CA ILE A 110 -4.14 -13.93 -0.20
C ILE A 110 -5.04 -12.76 0.24
N CYS A 111 -4.73 -11.55 -0.22
CA CYS A 111 -5.63 -10.40 -0.08
C CYS A 111 -6.43 -10.23 -1.38
N SER A 112 -7.76 -10.23 -1.27
CA SER A 112 -8.69 -10.04 -2.39
C SER A 112 -8.88 -8.57 -2.76
#